data_AF-A0A6N7XGR7-F1
#
_entry.id   AF-A0A6N7XGR7-F1
#
_cell.length_a   1.000
_cell.length_b   1.000
_cell.length_c   1.000
_cell.angle_alpha   90.00
_cell.angle_beta   90.00
_cell.angle_gamma   90.00
#
_symmetry.space_group_name_H-M   'P 1'
#
loop_
_entity.id
_entity.type
_entity.pdbx_description
1 polymer ?
#
loop_
_entity_poly.entity_id
_entity_poly.type
_entity_poly.pdbx_seq_one_letter_code
_entity_poly.pdbx_strand_id
1 'polypeptide(L)' 'MLNYTPFSCSQNIQGTYPIMVQIFICNADGELLNKSNETKNIRWMPLIELKGLLESNKGLFYPMHITTLERYLKMKLKY' A
#
# COMPACT_ATOMS: atom_id res chain seq x y z
N MET A 1 -27.74 6.54 -3.71
CA MET A 1 -26.64 5.91 -4.46
C MET A 1 -25.34 6.37 -3.81
N LEU A 2 -24.48 5.44 -3.37
CA LEU A 2 -23.21 5.77 -2.72
C LEU A 2 -22.10 5.68 -3.78
N ASN A 3 -21.60 6.83 -4.24
CA ASN A 3 -20.49 6.89 -5.19
C ASN A 3 -19.18 7.10 -4.43
N TYR A 4 -18.10 6.45 -4.87
CA TYR A 4 -16.76 6.65 -4.31
C TYR A 4 -15.71 6.60 -5.42
N THR A 5 -14.55 7.20 -5.15
CA THR A 5 -13.40 7.18 -6.04
C THR A 5 -12.19 6.68 -5.25
N PRO A 6 -11.73 5.44 -5.49
CA PRO A 6 -10.53 4.94 -4.82
C PRO A 6 -9.31 5.70 -5.32
N PHE A 7 -8.25 5.71 -4.50
CA PHE A 7 -6.98 6.27 -4.92
C PHE A 7 -6.39 5.46 -6.09
N SER A 8 -6.48 4.14 -6.01
CA SER A 8 -6.10 3.23 -7.08
C SER A 8 -6.95 1.96 -7.05
N CYS A 9 -7.06 1.33 -8.22
CA CYS A 9 -7.62 -0.01 -8.37
C CYS A 9 -6.55 -0.91 -8.97
N SER A 10 -6.53 -2.16 -8.54
CA SER A 10 -5.70 -3.20 -9.15
C SER A 10 -6.53 -4.47 -9.25
N GLN A 11 -6.32 -5.21 -10.34
CA GLN A 11 -6.96 -6.50 -10.53
C GLN A 11 -5.90 -7.53 -10.87
N ASN A 12 -6.02 -8.72 -10.28
CA ASN A 12 -5.33 -9.90 -10.75
C ASN A 12 -6.38 -10.84 -11.35
N ILE A 13 -6.29 -11.06 -12.66
CA ILE A 13 -7.14 -11.99 -13.41
C ILE A 13 -6.39 -13.26 -13.83
N GLN A 14 -5.11 -13.37 -13.47
CA GLN A 14 -4.27 -14.52 -13.79
C GLN A 14 -4.33 -15.56 -12.67
N GLY A 15 -4.47 -16.83 -13.04
CA GLY A 15 -4.54 -17.96 -12.11
C GLY A 15 -5.97 -18.36 -11.73
N THR A 16 -6.12 -19.07 -10.60
CA THR A 16 -7.38 -19.68 -10.15
C THR A 16 -8.20 -18.80 -9.22
N TYR A 17 -7.67 -17.65 -8.78
CA TYR A 17 -8.32 -16.75 -7.85
C TYR A 17 -8.33 -15.32 -8.38
N PRO A 18 -9.34 -14.94 -9.19
CA PRO A 18 -9.49 -13.58 -9.65
C PRO A 18 -9.84 -12.68 -8.46
N ILE A 19 -9.09 -11.59 -8.31
CA ILE A 19 -9.28 -10.63 -7.21
C ILE A 19 -9.15 -9.19 -7.71
N MET A 20 -9.99 -8.31 -7.17
CA MET A 20 -9.92 -6.88 -7.37
C MET A 20 -9.67 -6.19 -6.02
N VAL A 21 -8.72 -5.28 -5.99
CA VAL A 21 -8.34 -4.49 -4.82
C VAL A 21 -8.58 -3.02 -5.13
N GLN A 22 -9.31 -2.35 -4.25
CA GLN A 22 -9.56 -0.92 -4.30
C GLN A 22 -8.90 -0.28 -3.08
N ILE A 23 -7.99 0.66 -3.31
CA ILE A 23 -7.13 1.21 -2.26
C ILE A 23 -7.54 2.66 -2.01
N PHE A 24 -7.66 2.99 -0.73
CA PHE A 24 -8.00 4.33 -0.24
C PHE A 24 -6.84 4.85 0.62
N ILE A 25 -6.66 6.17 0.62
CA ILE A 25 -5.72 6.84 1.52
C ILE A 25 -6.51 7.38 2.70
N CYS A 26 -6.03 7.13 3.90
CA CYS A 26 -6.54 7.73 5.12
C CYS A 26 -5.42 8.44 5.88
N ASN A 27 -5.83 9.36 6.75
CA ASN A 27 -5.00 9.82 7.85
C ASN A 27 -5.39 9.00 9.09
N ALA A 28 -4.40 8.63 9.88
CA ALA A 28 -4.62 7.90 11.13
C ALA A 28 -3.71 8.47 12.21
N ASP A 29 -4.22 8.47 13.44
CA ASP A 29 -3.56 8.88 14.66
C ASP A 29 -3.81 7.85 15.77
N GLY A 30 -3.10 7.98 16.89
CA GLY A 30 -3.23 7.10 18.06
C GLY A 30 -2.00 6.27 18.36
N GLU A 31 -2.13 5.41 19.37
CA GLU A 31 -1.04 4.55 19.83
C GLU A 31 -0.85 3.36 18.89
N LEU A 32 0.38 3.23 18.36
CA LEU A 32 0.71 2.15 17.44
C LEU A 32 0.92 0.84 18.21
N LEU A 33 0.10 -0.17 17.90
CA LEU A 33 0.38 -1.54 18.35
C LEU A 33 1.63 -2.06 17.65
N ASN A 34 2.49 -2.79 18.36
CA ASN A 34 3.67 -3.41 17.74
C ASN A 34 3.32 -4.66 16.90
N LYS A 35 2.29 -5.40 17.33
CA LYS A 35 1.80 -6.64 16.70
C LYS A 35 0.35 -6.95 17.06
N SER A 36 -0.29 -7.82 16.28
CA SER A 36 -1.58 -8.46 16.54
C SER A 36 -1.49 -9.96 16.19
N ASN A 37 -2.63 -10.66 16.24
CA ASN A 37 -2.72 -12.04 15.76
C ASN A 37 -2.58 -12.13 14.22
N GLU A 38 -2.90 -11.06 13.50
CA GLU A 38 -2.75 -10.97 12.05
C GLU A 38 -1.42 -10.37 11.59
N THR A 39 -0.84 -9.42 12.35
CA THR A 39 0.31 -8.61 11.90
C THR A 39 1.47 -8.64 12.89
N LYS A 40 2.69 -8.94 12.41
CA LYS A 40 3.85 -9.17 13.29
C LYS A 40 4.73 -7.94 13.59
N ASN A 41 4.84 -6.99 12.67
CA ASN A 41 5.80 -5.89 12.73
C ASN A 41 5.16 -4.60 12.21
N ILE A 42 4.23 -4.05 12.99
CA ILE A 42 3.51 -2.84 12.64
C ILE A 42 4.43 -1.64 12.93
N ARG A 43 4.57 -0.74 11.96
CA ARG A 43 5.44 0.44 12.09
C ARG A 43 4.96 1.59 11.21
N TRP A 44 5.09 2.80 11.72
CA TRP A 44 5.15 3.99 10.88
C TRP A 44 6.51 4.07 10.19
N MET A 45 6.56 4.66 9.00
CA MET A 45 7.80 4.77 8.23
C MET A 45 7.82 6.08 7.42
N PRO A 46 8.95 6.80 7.39
CA PRO A 46 9.15 7.93 6.50
C PRO A 46 9.03 7.54 5.03
N LEU A 47 8.44 8.40 4.20
CA LEU A 47 8.25 8.12 2.77
C LEU A 47 9.58 7.88 2.02
N ILE A 48 10.66 8.51 2.47
CA ILE A 48 11.99 8.32 1.86
C ILE A 48 12.55 6.92 2.13
N GLU A 49 12.31 6.36 3.32
CA GLU A 49 12.71 5.00 3.65
C GLU A 49 11.87 3.98 2.89
N LEU A 50 10.56 4.23 2.80
CA LEU A 50 9.66 3.40 2.00
C LEU A 50 10.07 3.38 0.53
N LYS A 51 10.45 4.53 -0.04
CA LYS A 51 11.00 4.62 -1.39
C LYS A 51 12.23 3.73 -1.54
N GLY A 52 13.20 3.84 -0.63
CA GLY A 52 14.42 3.01 -0.66
C GLY A 52 14.13 1.52 -0.54
N LEU A 53 13.17 1.10 0.29
CA LEU A 53 12.75 -0.30 0.39
C LEU A 53 12.11 -0.81 -0.90
N LEU A 54 11.25 0.00 -1.53
CA LEU A 54 10.55 -0.37 -2.75
C LEU A 54 11.51 -0.48 -3.95
N GLU A 55 12.50 0.41 -4.02
CA GLU A 55 13.54 0.40 -5.05
C GLU A 55 14.54 -0.74 -4.86
N SER A 56 14.89 -1.08 -3.61
CA SER A 56 15.83 -2.17 -3.32
C SER A 56 15.24 -3.56 -3.54
N ASN A 57 14.00 -3.80 -3.09
CA ASN A 57 13.37 -5.10 -3.27
C ASN A 57 11.83 -5.03 -3.24
N LYS A 58 11.23 -5.00 -4.43
CA LYS A 58 9.78 -5.06 -4.62
C LYS A 58 9.12 -6.33 -4.06
N GLY A 59 9.86 -7.44 -3.95
CA GLY A 59 9.37 -8.71 -3.42
C GLY A 59 9.04 -8.68 -1.91
N LEU A 60 9.44 -7.64 -1.20
CA LEU A 60 9.03 -7.41 0.19
C LEU A 60 7.58 -6.95 0.33
N PHE A 61 6.94 -6.55 -0.78
CA PHE A 61 5.61 -5.99 -0.80
C PHE A 61 4.63 -6.95 -1.47
N TYR A 62 3.37 -6.89 -1.04
CA TYR A 62 2.31 -7.59 -1.73
C TYR A 62 2.18 -7.05 -3.17
N PRO A 63 2.23 -7.89 -4.22
CA PRO A 63 2.35 -7.43 -5.60
C PRO A 63 1.30 -6.40 -6.04
N MET A 64 0.05 -6.57 -5.60
CA MET A 64 -1.03 -5.64 -5.95
C MET A 64 -0.93 -4.27 -5.27
N HIS A 65 -0.03 -4.07 -4.31
CA HIS A 65 0.19 -2.78 -3.65
C HIS A 65 1.36 -1.99 -4.28
N ILE A 66 2.26 -2.62 -5.03
CA ILE A 66 3.50 -2.00 -5.53
C ILE A 66 3.20 -0.75 -6.36
N THR A 67 2.37 -0.88 -7.39
CA THR A 67 2.03 0.22 -8.31
C THR A 67 1.35 1.38 -7.58
N THR A 68 0.59 1.07 -6.53
CA THR A 68 -0.08 2.07 -5.69
C THR A 68 0.92 2.84 -4.83
N LEU A 69 1.88 2.14 -4.23
CA LEU A 69 2.96 2.76 -3.46
C LEU A 69 3.83 3.65 -4.35
N GLU A 70 4.20 3.20 -5.55
CA GLU A 70 4.96 4.00 -6.52
C GLU A 70 4.21 5.29 -6.90
N ARG A 71 2.91 5.17 -7.20
CA ARG A 71 2.06 6.34 -7.52
C ARG A 71 1.99 7.31 -6.35
N TYR A 72 1.82 6.81 -5.13
CA TYR A 72 1.76 7.65 -3.93
C TYR A 72 3.07 8.37 -3.65
N LEU A 73 4.20 7.67 -3.78
CA LEU A 73 5.54 8.25 -3.61
C LEU A 73 5.81 9.34 -4.65
N LYS A 74 5.50 9.10 -5.92
CA LYS A 74 5.62 10.11 -6.99
C LYS A 74 4.80 11.36 -6.69
N MET A 75 3.57 11.18 -6.22
CA MET A 75 2.67 12.28 -5.86
C MET A 75 3.19 13.11 -4.68
N LYS A 76 3.74 12.47 -3.65
CA LYS A 76 4.17 13.13 -2.40
C LYS A 76 5.59 13.69 -2.42
N LEU A 77 6.50 13.03 -3.13
CA LEU A 77 7.92 13.38 -3.16
C LEU A 77 8.30 14.30 -4.34
N LYS A 78 7.35 14.64 -5.23
CA LYS A 78 7.50 15.58 -6.36
C LYS A 78 8.82 15.39 -7.15
N TYR A 79 8.97 14.24 -7.79
CA TYR A 79 10.01 14.00 -8.79
C TYR A 79 9.42 13.37 -10.06
#